data_AF-A0A1L9T4R9-F1
#
_entry.id   AF-A0A1L9T4R9-F1
#
_cell.length_a   1.000
_cell.length_b   1.000
_cell.length_c   1.000
_cell.angle_alpha   90.00
_cell.angle_beta   90.00
_cell.angle_gamma   90.00
#
_symmetry.space_group_name_H-M   'P 1'
#
loop_
_entity.id
_entity.type
_entity.pdbx_description
1 polymer ?
#
loop_
_entity_poly.entity_id
_entity_poly.type
_entity_poly.pdbx_seq_one_letter_code
_entity_poly.pdbx_strand_id
1 'polypeptide(L)'
;MSLPTPSERAEYLIKSLEDHGQGDYIGESINQLEHSLQAAHQAQKSGGRSDLILAALLHDIGQIIPLAATKEARMTLKENSAENVGRVGHETIGAEFLRSLGFGENVCRLVGSHVDAKRYLTAVSGEYMDTLSSASKKSLQFQGGPFRGQELERFRNDPLRDEMVALRLWDDAAKVPDIQQTTPRAREYLSLVVEHLEKQDGVVV
;
A
#
# COMPACT_ATOMS: atom_id res chain seq x y z
N MET A 1 16.21 1.26 26.15
CA MET A 1 16.71 1.63 24.81
C MET A 1 15.93 2.85 24.36
N SER A 2 16.60 3.87 23.83
CA SER A 2 15.93 5.00 23.17
C SER A 2 15.08 4.47 22.01
N LEU A 3 13.92 5.09 21.76
CA LEU A 3 13.22 4.88 20.49
C LEU A 3 14.14 5.36 19.35
N PRO A 4 14.17 4.68 18.20
CA PRO A 4 14.90 5.16 17.03
C PRO A 4 14.35 6.52 16.57
N THR A 5 15.23 7.39 16.11
CA THR A 5 14.88 8.71 15.56
C THR A 5 13.99 8.59 14.32
N PRO A 6 13.26 9.66 13.90
CA PRO A 6 12.56 9.69 12.62
C PRO A 6 13.42 9.25 11.43
N SER A 7 14.65 9.74 11.35
CA SER A 7 15.60 9.39 10.27
C SER A 7 16.01 7.92 10.28
N GLU A 8 16.28 7.34 11.45
CA GLU A 8 16.61 5.90 11.55
C GLU A 8 15.44 5.01 11.14
N ARG A 9 14.20 5.38 11.51
CA ARG A 9 12.99 4.66 11.09
C ARG A 9 12.74 4.79 9.58
N ALA A 10 12.96 5.98 9.03
CA ALA A 10 12.83 6.23 7.60
C ALA A 10 13.85 5.43 6.78
N GLU A 11 15.12 5.45 7.19
CA GLU A 11 16.19 4.65 6.55
C GLU A 11 15.88 3.14 6.65
N TYR A 12 15.41 2.66 7.80
CA TYR A 12 14.97 1.27 7.94
C TYR A 12 13.84 0.91 6.96
N LEU A 13 12.85 1.79 6.80
CA LEU A 13 11.74 1.57 5.88
C LEU A 13 12.20 1.53 4.42
N ILE A 14 12.98 2.51 3.97
CA ILE A 14 13.52 2.56 2.60
C ILE A 14 14.38 1.32 2.33
N LYS A 15 15.25 0.97 3.27
CA LYS A 15 16.07 -0.24 3.14
C LYS A 15 15.22 -1.51 3.06
N SER A 16 14.13 -1.60 3.82
CA SER A 16 13.22 -2.74 3.79
C SER A 16 12.52 -2.88 2.43
N LEU A 17 12.11 -1.77 1.82
CA LEU A 17 11.58 -1.75 0.45
C LEU A 17 12.62 -2.26 -0.57
N GLU A 18 13.85 -1.77 -0.47
CA GLU A 18 14.92 -2.13 -1.41
C GLU A 18 15.38 -3.60 -1.25
N ASP A 19 15.60 -4.06 -0.02
CA ASP A 19 16.09 -5.41 0.28
C ASP A 19 15.04 -6.50 -0.01
N HIS A 20 13.77 -6.21 0.28
CA HIS A 20 12.72 -7.24 0.27
C HIS A 20 11.71 -7.08 -0.87
N GLY A 21 11.66 -5.93 -1.54
CA GLY A 21 10.74 -5.67 -2.66
C GLY A 21 11.20 -6.23 -4.01
N GLN A 22 12.31 -6.97 -4.06
CA GLN A 22 12.85 -7.54 -5.31
C GLN A 22 12.12 -8.80 -5.78
N GLY A 23 11.18 -9.34 -4.99
CA GLY A 23 10.40 -10.51 -5.37
C GLY A 23 9.35 -10.20 -6.45
N ASP A 24 8.96 -11.24 -7.19
CA ASP A 24 7.92 -11.17 -8.23
C ASP A 24 6.63 -10.52 -7.71
N TYR A 25 6.08 -9.59 -8.48
CA TYR A 25 4.77 -9.02 -8.19
C TYR A 25 3.66 -9.91 -8.76
N ILE A 26 3.32 -10.99 -8.05
CA ILE A 26 2.08 -11.78 -8.24
C ILE A 26 1.82 -12.17 -9.73
N GLY A 27 2.87 -12.58 -10.45
CA GLY A 27 2.78 -13.01 -11.85
C GLY A 27 2.74 -11.89 -12.90
N GLU A 28 2.89 -10.63 -12.48
CA GLU A 28 3.10 -9.48 -13.37
C GLU A 28 4.59 -9.35 -13.73
N SER A 29 4.91 -8.63 -14.82
CA SER A 29 6.29 -8.50 -15.33
C SER A 29 7.16 -7.48 -14.58
N ILE A 30 6.82 -7.15 -13.33
CA ILE A 30 7.57 -6.23 -12.47
C ILE A 30 7.72 -6.82 -11.06
N ASN A 31 8.61 -6.27 -10.25
CA ASN A 31 8.76 -6.65 -8.84
C ASN A 31 7.91 -5.73 -7.93
N GLN A 32 7.75 -6.13 -6.66
CA GLN A 32 6.96 -5.40 -5.67
C GLN A 32 7.46 -3.96 -5.44
N LEU A 33 8.78 -3.75 -5.51
CA LEU A 33 9.38 -2.43 -5.38
C LEU A 33 8.98 -1.51 -6.55
N GLU A 34 9.15 -1.96 -7.79
CA GLU A 34 8.78 -1.17 -8.97
C GLU A 34 7.29 -0.82 -8.97
N HIS A 35 6.43 -1.75 -8.56
CA HIS A 35 5.00 -1.49 -8.40
C HIS A 35 4.74 -0.33 -7.42
N SER A 36 5.34 -0.42 -6.23
CA SER A 36 5.23 0.61 -5.19
C SER A 36 5.74 1.98 -5.65
N LEU A 37 6.88 2.01 -6.35
CA LEU A 37 7.48 3.24 -6.87
C LEU A 37 6.65 3.87 -8.00
N GLN A 38 6.07 3.06 -8.89
CA GLN A 38 5.19 3.54 -9.95
C GLN A 38 3.90 4.13 -9.38
N ALA A 39 3.30 3.51 -8.36
CA ALA A 39 2.12 4.03 -7.69
C ALA A 39 2.40 5.38 -7.02
N ALA A 40 3.50 5.47 -6.27
CA ALA A 40 3.95 6.72 -5.64
C ALA A 40 4.20 7.83 -6.67
N HIS A 41 4.83 7.48 -7.80
CA HIS A 41 5.12 8.44 -8.86
C HIS A 41 3.85 8.98 -9.52
N GLN A 42 2.83 8.14 -9.71
CA GLN A 42 1.53 8.56 -10.22
C GLN A 42 0.79 9.49 -9.23
N ALA A 43 0.82 9.17 -7.93
CA ALA A 43 0.26 10.03 -6.90
C ALA A 43 0.92 11.42 -6.93
N GLN A 44 2.25 11.46 -7.04
CA GLN A 44 3.01 12.72 -7.14
C GLN A 44 2.66 13.51 -8.41
N LYS A 45 2.60 12.86 -9.58
CA LYS A 45 2.19 13.50 -10.84
C LYS A 45 0.76 14.05 -10.81
N SER A 46 -0.11 13.44 -10.01
CA SER A 46 -1.50 13.87 -9.83
C SER A 46 -1.66 15.00 -8.81
N GLY A 47 -0.56 15.51 -8.23
CA GLY A 47 -0.60 16.55 -7.20
C GLY A 47 -1.10 16.05 -5.84
N GLY A 48 -0.97 14.75 -5.56
CA GLY A 48 -1.33 14.17 -4.28
C GLY A 48 -0.56 14.82 -3.12
N ARG A 49 -1.22 14.97 -1.97
CA ARG A 49 -0.56 15.47 -0.75
C ARG A 49 0.42 14.42 -0.22
N SER A 50 1.39 14.84 0.61
CA SER A 50 2.46 13.99 1.15
C SER A 50 1.96 12.64 1.70
N ASP A 51 0.95 12.64 2.57
CA ASP A 51 0.38 11.41 3.13
C ASP A 51 -0.13 10.44 2.05
N LEU A 52 -0.71 10.96 0.96
CA LEU A 52 -1.26 10.13 -0.11
C LEU A 52 -0.15 9.58 -1.03
N ILE A 53 0.91 10.35 -1.27
CA ILE A 53 2.11 9.86 -1.95
C ILE A 53 2.77 8.74 -1.13
N LEU A 54 2.90 8.95 0.19
CA LEU A 54 3.42 7.94 1.12
C LEU A 54 2.53 6.69 1.16
N ALA A 55 1.21 6.86 1.18
CA ALA A 55 0.29 5.74 1.13
C ALA A 55 0.43 4.95 -0.19
N ALA A 56 0.60 5.63 -1.32
CA ALA A 56 0.86 4.99 -2.61
C ALA A 56 2.19 4.21 -2.64
N LEU A 57 3.25 4.79 -2.08
CA LEU A 57 4.54 4.11 -1.93
C LEU A 57 4.46 2.86 -1.04
N LEU A 58 3.58 2.86 -0.04
CA LEU A 58 3.60 1.88 1.06
C LEU A 58 2.38 0.96 1.10
N HIS A 59 1.44 1.07 0.15
CA HIS A 59 0.17 0.33 0.20
C HIS A 59 0.38 -1.19 0.28
N ASP A 60 1.44 -1.69 -0.38
CA ASP A 60 1.82 -3.11 -0.44
C ASP A 60 2.95 -3.49 0.54
N ILE A 61 3.33 -2.61 1.48
CA ILE A 61 4.44 -2.88 2.42
C ILE A 61 4.23 -4.16 3.22
N GLY A 62 2.98 -4.55 3.48
CA GLY A 62 2.64 -5.79 4.16
C GLY A 62 2.97 -7.06 3.35
N GLN A 63 3.16 -6.96 2.03
CA GLN A 63 3.71 -8.03 1.18
C GLN A 63 5.23 -8.12 1.31
N ILE A 64 5.88 -6.95 1.35
CA ILE A 64 7.33 -6.77 1.24
C ILE A 64 8.04 -7.14 2.55
N ILE A 65 7.52 -6.69 3.69
CA ILE A 65 8.24 -6.87 4.96
C ILE A 65 8.27 -8.34 5.43
N PRO A 66 9.39 -8.78 6.04
CA PRO A 66 9.47 -10.09 6.68
C PRO A 66 8.43 -10.23 7.80
N LEU A 67 7.76 -11.39 7.88
CA LEU A 67 6.75 -11.68 8.92
C LEU A 67 7.29 -11.54 10.36
N ALA A 68 8.60 -11.71 10.57
CA ALA A 68 9.22 -11.52 11.87
C ALA A 68 9.22 -10.05 12.35
N ALA A 69 9.02 -9.10 11.44
CA ALA A 69 8.98 -7.67 11.75
C ALA A 69 7.63 -7.23 12.37
N THR A 70 6.60 -8.08 12.40
CA THR A 70 5.28 -7.74 12.95
C THR A 70 4.80 -8.81 13.93
N LYS A 71 4.36 -8.38 15.12
CA LYS A 71 3.93 -9.29 16.20
C LYS A 71 2.57 -9.93 15.88
N GLU A 72 1.69 -9.20 15.18
CA GLU A 72 0.35 -9.65 14.77
C GLU A 72 0.37 -10.63 13.59
N ALA A 73 1.32 -10.55 12.65
CA ALA A 73 1.34 -11.40 11.46
C ALA A 73 1.51 -12.90 11.79
N ARG A 74 1.99 -13.23 13.00
CA ARG A 74 2.04 -14.61 13.51
C ARG A 74 0.65 -15.20 13.82
N MET A 75 -0.36 -14.38 14.08
CA MET A 75 -1.71 -14.85 14.45
C MET A 75 -2.68 -14.93 13.25
N THR A 76 -2.39 -14.23 12.15
CA THR A 76 -3.27 -14.15 10.96
C THR A 76 -3.01 -15.25 9.93
N LEU A 77 -2.14 -16.23 10.23
CA LEU A 77 -1.83 -17.34 9.35
C LEU A 77 -2.98 -18.36 9.30
N LYS A 78 -4.05 -18.02 8.58
CA LYS A 78 -4.82 -19.05 7.88
C LYS A 78 -4.20 -19.25 6.51
N GLU A 79 -3.57 -20.42 6.38
CA GLU A 79 -3.26 -21.15 5.15
C GLU A 79 -2.61 -20.31 4.04
N ASN A 80 -1.33 -20.62 3.78
CA ASN A 80 -0.70 -20.35 2.50
C ASN A 80 -1.64 -20.85 1.39
N SER A 81 -2.36 -19.95 0.75
CA SER A 81 -3.02 -20.25 -0.51
C SER A 81 -1.91 -20.72 -1.45
N ALA A 82 -2.01 -21.96 -1.94
CA ALA A 82 -1.06 -22.58 -2.86
C ALA A 82 -0.98 -21.87 -4.22
N GLU A 83 -1.58 -20.69 -4.34
CA GLU A 83 -1.75 -19.90 -5.53
C GLU A 83 -1.17 -18.50 -5.29
N ASN A 84 -0.41 -18.00 -6.26
CA ASN A 84 0.32 -16.74 -6.18
C ASN A 84 -0.66 -15.54 -6.23
N VAL A 85 -1.29 -15.22 -5.10
CA VAL A 85 -2.24 -14.09 -4.94
C VAL A 85 -1.83 -13.10 -3.84
N GLY A 86 -0.58 -13.18 -3.39
CA GLY A 86 -0.04 -12.37 -2.29
C GLY A 86 -0.45 -12.86 -0.90
N ARG A 87 0.10 -12.22 0.13
CA ARG A 87 -0.18 -12.47 1.54
C ARG A 87 -1.59 -12.00 1.90
N VAL A 88 -2.36 -12.90 2.51
CA VAL A 88 -3.70 -12.57 3.04
C VAL A 88 -3.57 -11.52 4.14
N GLY A 89 -4.38 -10.46 4.08
CA GLY A 89 -4.38 -9.39 5.07
C GLY A 89 -3.20 -8.43 5.00
N HIS A 90 -2.46 -8.40 3.89
CA HIS A 90 -1.29 -7.51 3.73
C HIS A 90 -1.64 -6.03 3.91
N GLU A 91 -2.84 -5.59 3.55
CA GLU A 91 -3.32 -4.23 3.77
C GLU A 91 -3.37 -3.89 5.26
N THR A 92 -3.86 -4.83 6.08
CA THR A 92 -3.93 -4.70 7.53
C THR A 92 -2.53 -4.80 8.15
N ILE A 93 -1.71 -5.76 7.72
CA ILE A 93 -0.32 -5.95 8.19
C ILE A 93 0.51 -4.70 7.90
N GLY A 94 0.37 -4.13 6.70
CA GLY A 94 1.07 -2.92 6.29
C GLY A 94 0.66 -1.71 7.13
N ALA A 95 -0.64 -1.49 7.30
CA ALA A 95 -1.16 -0.40 8.12
C ALA A 95 -0.64 -0.46 9.58
N GLU A 96 -0.68 -1.64 10.21
CA GLU A 96 -0.20 -1.80 11.58
C GLU A 96 1.32 -1.67 11.70
N PHE A 97 2.07 -2.18 10.72
CA PHE A 97 3.51 -1.97 10.66
C PHE A 97 3.86 -0.48 10.60
N LEU A 98 3.21 0.29 9.73
CA LEU A 98 3.44 1.73 9.63
C LEU A 98 3.03 2.46 10.91
N ARG A 99 1.92 2.07 11.54
CA ARG A 99 1.51 2.62 12.85
C ARG A 99 2.59 2.34 13.91
N SER A 100 3.20 1.15 13.90
CA SER A 100 4.31 0.80 14.81
C SER A 100 5.58 1.62 14.58
N LEU A 101 5.79 2.12 13.37
CA LEU A 101 6.87 3.07 13.03
C LEU A 101 6.52 4.52 13.38
N GLY A 102 5.28 4.81 13.79
CA GLY A 102 4.83 6.15 14.15
C GLY A 102 4.27 6.96 12.98
N PHE A 103 3.83 6.31 11.89
CA PHE A 103 3.09 7.01 10.85
C PHE A 103 1.72 7.49 11.35
N GLY A 104 1.32 8.69 10.91
CA GLY A 104 0.02 9.26 11.20
C GLY A 104 -1.14 8.42 10.64
N GLU A 105 -2.29 8.51 11.32
CA GLU A 105 -3.48 7.67 11.08
C GLU A 105 -3.99 7.73 9.64
N ASN A 106 -3.91 8.88 8.97
CA ASN A 106 -4.35 9.01 7.59
C ASN A 106 -3.55 8.11 6.63
N VAL A 107 -2.22 8.05 6.78
CA VAL A 107 -1.39 7.16 5.94
C VAL A 107 -1.74 5.71 6.19
N CYS A 108 -1.85 5.31 7.46
CA CYS A 108 -2.19 3.93 7.84
C CYS A 108 -3.57 3.52 7.30
N ARG A 109 -4.58 4.40 7.41
CA ARG A 109 -5.93 4.15 6.86
C ARG A 109 -5.91 4.03 5.33
N LEU A 110 -5.19 4.90 4.63
CA LEU A 110 -5.06 4.83 3.17
C LEU A 110 -4.38 3.52 2.74
N VAL A 111 -3.25 3.16 3.35
CA VAL A 111 -2.55 1.89 3.10
C VAL A 111 -3.47 0.69 3.34
N GLY A 112 -4.22 0.67 4.45
CA GLY A 112 -5.16 -0.41 4.76
C GLY A 112 -6.40 -0.47 3.85
N SER A 113 -6.66 0.55 3.03
CA SER A 113 -7.92 0.67 2.29
C SER A 113 -7.91 0.11 0.88
N HIS A 114 -6.75 -0.19 0.29
CA HIS A 114 -6.66 -0.43 -1.15
C HIS A 114 -7.40 -1.73 -1.59
N VAL A 115 -7.57 -2.71 -0.70
CA VAL A 115 -8.44 -3.88 -0.92
C VAL A 115 -9.93 -3.47 -0.89
N ASP A 116 -10.33 -2.69 0.11
CA ASP A 116 -11.71 -2.19 0.23
C ASP A 116 -12.08 -1.26 -0.93
N ALA A 117 -11.15 -0.42 -1.38
CA ALA A 117 -11.32 0.43 -2.56
C ALA A 117 -11.56 -0.40 -3.84
N LYS A 118 -10.87 -1.55 -4.00
CA LYS A 118 -11.17 -2.50 -5.09
C LYS A 118 -12.58 -3.07 -4.98
N ARG A 119 -12.99 -3.50 -3.78
CA ARG A 119 -14.35 -4.02 -3.53
C ARG A 119 -15.42 -2.95 -3.78
N TYR A 120 -15.12 -1.69 -3.48
CA TYR A 120 -15.99 -0.55 -3.75
C TYR A 120 -16.11 -0.29 -5.26
N LEU A 121 -14.99 -0.11 -5.96
CA LEU A 121 -14.99 0.21 -7.39
C LEU A 121 -15.69 -0.87 -8.22
N THR A 122 -15.48 -2.14 -7.88
CA THR A 122 -16.19 -3.27 -8.52
C THR A 122 -17.68 -3.32 -8.20
N ALA A 123 -18.15 -2.69 -7.12
CA ALA A 123 -19.56 -2.60 -6.79
C ALA A 123 -20.26 -1.43 -7.49
N VAL A 124 -19.54 -0.33 -7.75
CA VAL A 124 -20.14 0.91 -8.32
C VAL A 124 -19.85 1.11 -9.81
N SER A 125 -18.89 0.39 -10.38
CA SER A 125 -18.55 0.45 -11.81
C SER A 125 -18.47 -0.94 -12.41
N GLY A 126 -19.39 -1.24 -13.33
CA GLY A 126 -19.39 -2.50 -14.07
C GLY A 126 -18.13 -2.65 -14.95
N GLU A 127 -17.66 -1.55 -15.54
CA GLU A 127 -16.49 -1.53 -16.42
C GLU A 127 -15.18 -1.74 -15.64
N TYR A 128 -15.12 -1.34 -14.36
CA TYR A 128 -13.92 -1.48 -13.55
C TYR A 128 -13.55 -2.95 -13.28
N MET A 129 -14.54 -3.85 -13.21
CA MET A 129 -14.24 -5.28 -13.09
C MET A 129 -13.39 -5.76 -14.26
N ASP A 130 -13.64 -5.26 -15.48
CA ASP A 130 -12.92 -5.69 -16.67
C ASP A 130 -11.47 -5.23 -16.70
N THR A 131 -11.16 -4.09 -16.06
CA THR A 131 -9.80 -3.53 -15.98
C THR A 131 -8.89 -4.25 -15.00
N LEU A 132 -9.43 -5.06 -14.07
CA LEU A 132 -8.62 -5.80 -13.10
C LEU A 132 -7.77 -6.89 -13.78
N SER A 133 -6.52 -7.01 -13.34
CA SER A 133 -5.66 -8.13 -13.75
C SER A 133 -6.22 -9.47 -13.27
N SER A 134 -5.80 -10.57 -13.90
CA SER A 134 -6.24 -11.93 -13.55
C SER A 134 -6.01 -12.26 -12.07
N ALA A 135 -4.86 -11.84 -11.51
CA ALA A 135 -4.54 -11.98 -10.10
C ALA A 135 -5.50 -11.15 -9.21
N SER A 136 -5.82 -9.93 -9.62
CA SER A 136 -6.71 -9.02 -8.88
C SER A 136 -8.17 -9.49 -8.87
N LYS A 137 -8.66 -10.04 -9.99
CA LYS A 137 -9.99 -10.68 -10.09
C LYS A 137 -10.10 -11.90 -9.18
N LYS A 138 -9.03 -12.69 -9.09
CA LYS A 138 -8.99 -13.89 -8.27
C LYS A 138 -8.95 -13.55 -6.78
N SER A 139 -8.06 -12.64 -6.36
CA SER A 139 -7.98 -12.19 -4.97
C SER A 139 -9.28 -11.55 -4.47
N LEU A 140 -10.01 -10.84 -5.35
CA LEU A 140 -11.32 -10.27 -5.01
C LEU A 140 -12.33 -11.31 -4.50
N GLN A 141 -12.32 -12.54 -5.04
CA GLN A 141 -13.22 -13.61 -4.60
C GLN A 141 -12.94 -14.03 -3.16
N PHE A 142 -11.66 -14.12 -2.79
CA PHE A 142 -11.24 -14.45 -1.43
C PHE A 142 -11.43 -13.28 -0.44
N GLN A 143 -11.48 -12.05 -0.95
CA GLN A 143 -11.66 -10.82 -0.17
C GLN A 143 -13.13 -10.45 0.06
N GLY A 144 -14.08 -11.34 -0.27
CA GLY A 144 -15.51 -11.12 -0.03
C GLY A 144 -16.27 -10.47 -1.19
N GLY A 145 -15.64 -10.31 -2.35
CA GLY A 145 -16.28 -9.78 -3.57
C GLY A 145 -16.63 -8.28 -3.51
N PRO A 146 -17.37 -7.77 -4.51
CA PRO A 146 -17.84 -6.39 -4.51
C PRO A 146 -18.66 -6.06 -3.25
N PHE A 147 -18.51 -4.85 -2.72
CA PHE A 147 -19.30 -4.38 -1.58
C PHE A 147 -20.81 -4.44 -1.83
N ARG A 148 -21.59 -4.67 -0.77
CA ARG A 148 -23.06 -4.69 -0.80
C ARG A 148 -23.65 -4.01 0.44
N GLY A 149 -24.88 -3.52 0.32
CA GLY A 149 -25.67 -3.01 1.45
C GLY A 149 -24.91 -2.00 2.31
N GLN A 150 -24.77 -2.30 3.60
CA GLN A 150 -24.19 -1.35 4.57
C GLN A 150 -22.68 -1.12 4.37
N GLU A 151 -21.91 -2.10 3.86
CA GLU A 151 -20.49 -1.91 3.59
C GLU A 151 -20.29 -0.85 2.49
N LEU A 152 -21.08 -0.94 1.42
CA LEU A 152 -21.05 0.02 0.31
C LEU A 152 -21.36 1.44 0.79
N GLU A 153 -22.39 1.59 1.61
CA GLU A 153 -22.79 2.90 2.14
C GLU A 153 -21.78 3.46 3.15
N ARG A 154 -21.15 2.61 3.97
CA ARG A 154 -20.06 3.07 4.86
C ARG A 154 -18.87 3.60 4.06
N PHE A 155 -18.41 2.85 3.05
CA PHE A 155 -17.29 3.29 2.21
C PHE A 155 -17.64 4.54 1.41
N ARG A 156 -18.86 4.61 0.86
CA ARG A 156 -19.36 5.79 0.11
C ARG A 156 -19.30 7.08 0.93
N ASN A 157 -19.53 6.98 2.25
CA ASN A 157 -19.59 8.12 3.17
C ASN A 157 -18.27 8.36 3.93
N ASP A 158 -17.20 7.60 3.67
CA ASP A 158 -15.91 7.82 4.31
C ASP A 158 -15.29 9.13 3.81
N PRO A 159 -14.84 10.05 4.70
CA PRO A 159 -14.18 11.28 4.29
C PRO A 159 -12.93 11.08 3.41
N LEU A 160 -12.26 9.93 3.52
CA LEU A 160 -11.07 9.59 2.74
C LEU A 160 -11.42 8.81 1.45
N ARG A 161 -12.70 8.54 1.17
CA ARG A 161 -13.12 7.70 0.04
C ARG A 161 -12.44 8.06 -1.28
N ASP A 162 -12.38 9.35 -1.63
CA ASP A 162 -11.74 9.77 -2.88
C ASP A 162 -10.25 9.45 -2.94
N GLU A 163 -9.53 9.67 -1.84
CA GLU A 163 -8.11 9.35 -1.74
C GLU A 163 -7.88 7.84 -1.79
N MET A 164 -8.73 7.04 -1.13
CA MET A 164 -8.68 5.57 -1.18
C MET A 164 -8.94 5.04 -2.60
N VAL A 165 -9.90 5.63 -3.31
CA VAL A 165 -10.20 5.31 -4.71
C VAL A 165 -9.05 5.71 -5.63
N ALA A 166 -8.51 6.93 -5.49
CA ALA A 166 -7.39 7.40 -6.29
C ALA A 166 -6.16 6.51 -6.10
N LEU A 167 -5.84 6.17 -4.85
CA LEU A 167 -4.79 5.22 -4.49
C LEU A 167 -4.96 3.89 -5.22
N ARG A 168 -6.17 3.34 -5.22
CA ARG A 168 -6.46 2.07 -5.89
C ARG A 168 -6.29 2.13 -7.40
N LEU A 169 -6.68 3.24 -8.02
CA LEU A 169 -6.51 3.43 -9.47
C LEU A 169 -5.02 3.52 -9.84
N TRP A 170 -4.19 4.14 -8.99
CA TRP A 170 -2.74 4.16 -9.20
C TRP A 170 -2.08 2.79 -8.97
N ASP A 171 -2.53 2.02 -7.96
CA ASP A 171 -2.17 0.60 -7.77
C ASP A 171 -2.43 -0.16 -9.08
N ASP A 172 -3.65 -0.13 -9.61
CA ASP A 172 -3.97 -0.90 -10.81
C ASP A 172 -3.15 -0.49 -12.05
N ALA A 173 -2.83 0.80 -12.18
CA ALA A 173 -2.03 1.32 -13.28
C ALA A 173 -0.51 1.09 -13.13
N ALA A 174 -0.02 0.82 -11.91
CA ALA A 174 1.40 0.70 -11.58
C ALA A 174 2.01 -0.67 -11.96
N LYS A 175 1.81 -1.11 -13.21
CA LYS A 175 2.19 -2.45 -13.69
C LYS A 175 2.96 -2.38 -15.01
N VAL A 176 3.65 -1.27 -15.26
CA VAL A 176 4.29 -0.99 -16.54
C VAL A 176 5.74 -1.49 -16.51
N PRO A 177 6.14 -2.44 -17.38
CA PRO A 177 7.53 -2.89 -17.45
C PRO A 177 8.44 -1.79 -18.06
N ASP A 178 9.73 -1.87 -17.76
CA ASP A 178 10.81 -1.11 -18.43
C ASP A 178 10.75 0.44 -18.33
N ILE A 179 10.13 0.99 -17.26
CA ILE A 179 10.04 2.45 -17.02
C ILE A 179 10.85 2.95 -15.82
N GLN A 180 11.86 2.18 -15.37
CA GLN A 180 12.67 2.52 -14.19
C GLN A 180 13.41 3.84 -14.35
N GLN A 181 13.86 4.16 -15.57
CA GLN A 181 14.57 5.40 -15.92
C GLN A 181 13.72 6.67 -15.69
N THR A 182 12.40 6.54 -15.70
CA THR A 182 11.46 7.66 -15.56
C THR A 182 10.66 7.64 -14.26
N THR A 183 10.95 6.68 -13.38
CA THR A 183 10.24 6.49 -12.12
C THR A 183 11.20 6.74 -10.95
N PRO A 184 10.93 7.69 -10.04
CA PRO A 184 11.77 7.98 -8.88
C PRO A 184 12.09 6.73 -8.07
N ARG A 185 13.34 6.61 -7.61
CA ARG A 185 13.80 5.46 -6.81
C ARG A 185 13.40 5.64 -5.35
N ALA A 186 13.39 4.54 -4.57
CA ALA A 186 12.93 4.53 -3.17
C ALA A 186 13.58 5.64 -2.32
N ARG A 187 14.89 5.80 -2.45
CA ARG A 187 15.66 6.83 -1.73
C ARG A 187 15.22 8.27 -2.00
N GLU A 188 14.60 8.56 -3.14
CA GLU A 188 14.08 9.91 -3.45
C GLU A 188 12.89 10.29 -2.55
N TYR A 189 12.21 9.30 -1.96
CA TYR A 189 11.12 9.52 -1.01
C TYR A 189 11.59 9.60 0.45
N LEU A 190 12.89 9.43 0.73
CA LEU A 190 13.42 9.40 2.10
C LEU A 190 13.08 10.67 2.88
N SER A 191 13.29 11.86 2.30
CA SER A 191 12.99 13.13 2.97
C SER A 191 11.51 13.25 3.31
N LEU A 192 10.62 12.81 2.41
CA LEU A 192 9.18 12.81 2.63
C LEU A 192 8.77 11.92 3.81
N VAL A 193 9.42 10.76 3.95
CA VAL A 193 9.20 9.85 5.09
C VAL A 193 9.70 10.48 6.39
N VAL A 194 10.90 11.09 6.37
CA VAL A 194 11.48 11.77 7.55
C VAL A 194 10.58 12.91 8.01
N GLU A 195 10.21 13.83 7.11
CA GLU A 195 9.34 14.97 7.41
C GLU A 195 7.99 14.52 8.00
N HIS A 196 7.42 13.43 7.47
CA HIS A 196 6.17 12.88 7.99
C HIS A 196 6.32 12.37 9.43
N LEU A 197 7.39 11.62 9.70
CA LEU A 197 7.67 11.06 11.03
C LEU A 197 8.07 12.14 12.05
N GLU A 198 8.86 13.14 11.66
CA GLU A 198 9.20 14.30 12.49
C GLU A 198 7.93 15.06 12.92
N LYS A 199 7.01 15.28 11.97
CA LYS A 199 5.71 15.88 12.24
C LYS A 199 4.87 15.06 13.23
N GLN A 200 4.94 13.72 13.16
CA GLN A 200 4.21 12.86 14.12
C GLN A 200 4.84 12.87 15.51
N ASP A 201 6.17 12.93 15.59
CA ASP A 201 6.92 13.00 16.84
C ASP A 201 6.81 14.38 17.53
N GLY A 202 6.20 15.38 16.87
CA GLY A 202 6.15 16.76 17.36
C GLY A 202 7.49 17.49 17.25
N VAL A 203 8.43 16.94 16.48
CA VAL A 203 9.67 17.61 16.10
C VAL A 203 9.33 18.51 14.94
N VAL A 204 8.91 19.74 15.24
CA VAL A 204 8.67 20.76 14.21
C VAL A 204 10.02 21.22 13.70
N VAL A 205 10.32 20.96 12.42
CA VAL A 205 11.41 21.61 11.68
C VAL A 205 10.93 22.95 11.15
#